data_AF-A0A117V320-F1
#
_entry.id   AF-A0A117V320-F1
#
_cell.length_a   1.000
_cell.length_b   1.000
_cell.length_c   1.000
_cell.angle_alpha   90.00
_cell.angle_beta   90.00
_cell.angle_gamma   90.00
#
_symmetry.space_group_name_H-M   'P 1'
#
loop_
_entity.id
_entity.type
_entity.pdbx_description
1 polymer ?
#
loop_
_entity_poly.entity_id
_entity_poly.type
_entity_poly.pdbx_seq_one_letter_code
_entity_poly.pdbx_strand_id
1 'polypeptide(L)'
;MERITMEHGPILAARSPAEGSVRRADTLAAILVQTQGDCPRDLVAAVEDAMAAGLAFDQTEGQIVLLEVLARVLEMADNRQGLGDALDVLAAMPAEAALAGFNTLVASSFPDGNVDIARLGDAALLVMAGLLASAGQIDDALAVLGTGAKSRPVEFLAKAHSVRGHMFGRDATTRALWTALSEGGTSPLDPRLYRHQARRLADAGDLAGALDALLTGACLPIEAADKDGFGDDFAVIAAVLHAIGHDDWLGQTARLRFCLAACPAIAAEATAALGNWPTGGAFDLYGPGLIAPVQQWFAAIALAPPPAYPLRHGKPHVDVV
;
A
#
# COMPACT_ATOMS: atom_id res chain seq x y z
N MET A 1 75.12 27.60 -14.56
CA MET A 1 74.59 27.03 -15.81
C MET A 1 73.61 25.95 -15.41
N GLU A 2 72.34 26.34 -15.20
CA GLU A 2 71.21 25.44 -14.98
C GLU A 2 69.97 26.23 -15.35
N ARG A 3 69.36 25.88 -16.48
CA ARG A 3 68.07 26.43 -16.94
C ARG A 3 67.00 25.43 -16.55
N ILE A 4 66.18 25.77 -15.57
CA ILE A 4 64.94 25.05 -15.27
C ILE A 4 63.88 25.59 -16.22
N THR A 5 63.50 24.78 -17.22
CA THR A 5 62.32 25.01 -18.06
C THR A 5 61.10 24.43 -17.35
N MET A 6 60.19 25.30 -16.91
CA MET A 6 58.85 24.88 -16.48
C MET A 6 57.92 24.81 -17.70
N GLU A 7 57.64 23.61 -18.16
CA GLU A 7 56.53 23.32 -19.07
C GLU A 7 55.20 23.64 -18.36
N HIS A 8 54.46 24.61 -18.88
CA HIS A 8 53.08 24.84 -18.49
C HIS A 8 52.22 23.80 -19.21
N GLY A 9 51.77 22.78 -18.48
CA GLY A 9 50.71 21.88 -18.93
C GLY A 9 49.40 22.63 -19.15
N PRO A 10 48.50 22.12 -19.99
CA PRO A 10 47.26 22.80 -20.35
C PRO A 10 46.39 22.99 -19.11
N ILE A 11 46.05 24.25 -18.83
CA ILE A 11 45.02 24.65 -17.89
C ILE A 11 43.74 23.93 -18.32
N LEU A 12 43.26 23.01 -17.49
CA LEU A 12 41.90 22.49 -17.57
C LEU A 12 40.97 23.70 -17.58
N ALA A 13 40.42 24.01 -18.75
CA ALA A 13 39.43 25.06 -18.89
C ALA A 13 38.27 24.69 -17.96
N ALA A 14 38.16 25.43 -16.85
CA ALA A 14 37.00 25.38 -15.99
C ALA A 14 35.78 25.67 -16.88
N ARG A 15 34.96 24.64 -17.12
CA ARG A 15 33.72 24.80 -17.89
C ARG A 15 32.92 25.92 -17.24
N SER A 16 32.46 26.85 -18.06
CA SER A 16 31.72 28.02 -17.59
C SER A 16 30.46 27.54 -16.84
N PRO A 17 30.14 28.12 -15.66
CA PRO A 17 28.89 27.84 -14.95
C PRO A 17 27.64 27.98 -15.84
N ALA A 18 27.71 28.84 -16.87
CA ALA A 18 26.64 29.05 -17.83
C ALA A 18 26.40 27.82 -18.74
N GLU A 19 27.45 27.07 -19.12
CA GLU A 19 27.28 25.85 -19.92
C GLU A 19 26.66 24.70 -19.11
N GLY A 20 26.93 24.66 -17.81
CA GLY A 20 26.29 23.72 -16.88
C GLY A 20 24.79 24.01 -16.69
N SER A 21 24.43 25.29 -16.59
CA SER A 21 23.04 25.73 -16.42
C SER A 21 22.19 25.49 -17.68
N VAL A 22 22.71 25.78 -18.87
CA VAL A 22 21.99 25.56 -20.14
C VAL A 22 21.75 24.06 -20.38
N ARG A 23 22.76 23.20 -20.16
CA ARG A 23 22.57 21.75 -20.29
C ARG A 23 21.54 21.19 -19.31
N ARG A 24 21.50 21.71 -18.08
CA ARG A 24 20.48 21.30 -17.09
C ARG A 24 19.07 21.70 -17.53
N ALA A 25 18.89 22.89 -18.09
CA ALA A 25 17.60 23.34 -18.60
C ALA A 25 17.11 22.49 -19.79
N ASP A 26 18.00 22.14 -20.71
CA ASP A 26 17.68 21.26 -21.85
C ASP A 26 17.30 19.84 -21.38
N THR A 27 18.03 19.29 -20.40
CA THR A 27 17.72 17.99 -19.79
C THR A 27 16.35 18.02 -19.09
N LEU A 28 16.07 19.05 -18.29
CA LEU A 28 14.78 19.20 -17.62
C LEU A 28 13.63 19.30 -18.63
N ALA A 29 13.79 20.10 -19.69
CA ALA A 29 12.77 20.23 -20.73
C ALA A 29 12.49 18.89 -21.44
N ALA A 30 13.52 18.09 -21.71
CA ALA A 30 13.35 16.76 -22.32
C ALA A 30 12.57 15.81 -21.40
N ILE A 31 12.85 15.81 -20.09
CA ILE A 31 12.13 15.00 -19.09
C ILE A 31 10.67 15.44 -19.00
N LEU A 32 10.38 16.74 -18.98
CA LEU A 32 9.01 17.26 -18.90
C LEU A 32 8.17 16.98 -20.15
N VAL A 33 8.79 16.73 -21.30
CA VAL A 33 8.04 16.26 -22.48
C VAL A 33 7.54 14.83 -22.27
N GLN A 34 8.28 13.98 -21.55
CA GLN A 34 7.86 12.61 -21.24
C GLN A 34 6.64 12.59 -20.32
N THR A 35 6.52 13.55 -19.39
CA THR A 35 5.38 13.65 -18.48
C THR A 35 4.08 14.12 -19.15
N GLN A 36 4.15 14.53 -20.42
CA GLN A 36 2.96 14.90 -21.20
C GLN A 36 2.22 13.70 -21.79
N GLY A 37 2.86 12.52 -21.83
CA GLY A 37 2.23 11.28 -22.29
C GLY A 37 1.27 10.69 -21.26
N ASP A 38 0.21 10.04 -21.71
CA ASP A 38 -0.74 9.32 -20.84
C ASP A 38 -0.26 7.90 -20.47
N CYS A 39 0.97 7.54 -20.85
CA CYS A 39 1.53 6.21 -20.63
C CYS A 39 2.19 6.13 -19.24
N PRO A 40 1.79 5.19 -18.37
CA PRO A 40 2.41 4.97 -17.06
C PRO A 40 3.93 4.80 -17.11
N ARG A 41 4.44 4.12 -18.15
CA ARG A 41 5.89 3.89 -18.31
C ARG A 41 6.66 5.17 -18.57
N ASP A 42 6.06 6.13 -19.27
CA ASP A 42 6.72 7.40 -19.59
C ASP A 42 6.83 8.28 -18.33
N LEU A 43 5.84 8.22 -17.44
CA LEU A 43 5.87 8.90 -16.14
C LEU A 43 6.96 8.32 -15.22
N VAL A 44 7.11 6.99 -15.18
CA VAL A 44 8.16 6.33 -14.40
C VAL A 44 9.54 6.66 -14.98
N ALA A 45 9.69 6.57 -16.31
CA ALA A 45 10.93 6.93 -16.99
C ALA A 45 11.35 8.38 -16.71
N ALA A 46 10.40 9.32 -16.66
CA ALA A 46 10.69 10.72 -16.33
C ALA A 46 11.30 10.88 -14.92
N VAL A 47 10.81 10.12 -13.93
CA VAL A 47 11.36 10.12 -12.56
C VAL A 47 12.77 9.52 -12.55
N GLU A 48 12.97 8.38 -13.22
CA GLU A 48 14.26 7.71 -13.31
C GLU A 48 15.30 8.57 -14.04
N ASP A 49 14.93 9.20 -15.15
CA ASP A 49 15.78 10.11 -15.93
C ASP A 49 16.16 11.35 -15.11
N ALA A 50 15.24 11.90 -14.32
CA ALA A 50 15.52 13.01 -13.41
C ALA A 50 16.56 12.62 -12.35
N MET A 51 16.40 11.45 -11.72
CA MET A 51 17.37 10.93 -10.76
C MET A 51 18.73 10.67 -11.42
N ALA A 52 18.75 10.07 -12.60
CA ALA A 52 19.98 9.80 -13.36
C ALA A 52 20.70 11.09 -13.78
N ALA A 53 19.95 12.17 -14.03
CA ALA A 53 20.49 13.51 -14.28
C ALA A 53 20.99 14.22 -13.00
N GLY A 54 20.82 13.61 -11.82
CA GLY A 54 21.22 14.15 -10.53
C GLY A 54 20.30 15.28 -10.04
N LEU A 55 19.03 15.28 -10.47
CA LEU A 55 18.02 16.21 -9.96
C LEU A 55 17.50 15.66 -8.63
N ALA A 56 17.82 16.34 -7.54
CA ALA A 56 17.29 15.99 -6.22
C ALA A 56 15.85 16.52 -6.08
N PHE A 57 14.95 15.69 -5.55
CA PHE A 57 13.53 16.04 -5.43
C PHE A 57 13.21 17.03 -4.28
N ASP A 58 14.21 17.41 -3.49
CA ASP A 58 14.15 18.52 -2.54
C ASP A 58 14.56 19.87 -3.17
N GLN A 59 15.05 19.85 -4.42
CA GLN A 59 15.43 21.03 -5.19
C GLN A 59 14.35 21.40 -6.22
N THR A 60 14.36 22.67 -6.64
CA THR A 60 13.32 23.23 -7.52
C THR A 60 13.13 22.43 -8.81
N GLU A 61 14.21 22.06 -9.50
CA GLU A 61 14.09 21.31 -10.76
C GLU A 61 13.50 19.91 -10.57
N GLY A 62 13.92 19.18 -9.53
CA GLY A 62 13.36 17.87 -9.21
C GLY A 62 11.89 17.97 -8.79
N GLN A 63 11.54 18.98 -7.99
CA GLN A 63 10.15 19.23 -7.58
C GLN A 63 9.23 19.50 -8.76
N ILE A 64 9.69 20.17 -9.81
CA ILE A 64 8.88 20.42 -11.01
C ILE A 64 8.52 19.10 -11.69
N VAL A 65 9.50 18.20 -11.92
CA VAL A 65 9.24 16.88 -12.51
C VAL A 65 8.26 16.08 -11.66
N LEU A 66 8.48 16.07 -10.34
CA LEU A 66 7.64 15.33 -9.41
C LEU A 66 6.21 15.86 -9.37
N LEU A 67 6.02 17.18 -9.39
CA LEU A 67 4.69 17.80 -9.43
C LEU A 67 3.93 17.43 -10.71
N GLU A 68 4.59 17.43 -11.86
CA GLU A 68 3.97 17.02 -13.13
C GLU A 68 3.54 15.55 -13.10
N VAL A 69 4.41 14.66 -12.62
CA VAL A 69 4.08 13.23 -12.47
C VAL A 69 2.91 13.04 -11.50
N LEU A 70 2.93 13.72 -10.35
CA LEU A 70 1.87 13.62 -9.35
C LEU A 70 0.53 14.16 -9.87
N ALA A 71 0.54 15.25 -10.64
CA ALA A 71 -0.66 15.79 -11.26
C ALA A 71 -1.31 14.74 -12.19
N ARG A 72 -0.51 14.06 -13.01
CA ARG A 72 -0.99 12.98 -13.88
C ARG A 72 -1.50 11.77 -13.12
N VAL A 73 -0.77 11.34 -12.09
CA VAL A 73 -1.21 10.21 -11.23
C VAL A 73 -2.53 10.54 -10.52
N LEU A 74 -2.73 11.78 -10.07
CA LEU A 74 -4.00 12.23 -9.48
C LEU A 74 -5.13 12.23 -10.52
N GLU A 75 -4.90 12.73 -11.74
CA GLU A 75 -5.87 12.68 -12.84
C GLU A 75 -6.27 11.23 -13.18
N MET A 76 -5.28 10.32 -13.26
CA MET A 76 -5.50 8.90 -13.49
C MET A 76 -6.33 8.25 -12.36
N ALA A 77 -6.00 8.54 -11.09
CA ALA A 77 -6.69 7.97 -9.94
C ALA A 77 -8.13 8.49 -9.78
N ASP A 78 -8.39 9.74 -10.18
CA ASP A 78 -9.74 10.30 -10.19
C ASP A 78 -10.61 9.61 -11.27
N ASN A 79 -10.02 9.33 -12.43
CA ASN A 79 -10.69 8.57 -13.48
C ASN A 79 -10.99 7.11 -13.06
N ARG A 80 -12.24 6.68 -13.21
CA ARG A 80 -12.72 5.35 -12.80
C ARG A 80 -11.98 4.18 -13.46
N GLN A 81 -11.48 4.38 -14.68
CA GLN A 81 -10.69 3.39 -15.42
C GLN A 81 -9.18 3.56 -15.23
N GLY A 82 -8.72 4.73 -14.78
CA GLY A 82 -7.30 5.08 -14.70
C GLY A 82 -6.60 4.67 -13.40
N LEU A 83 -7.34 4.16 -12.40
CA LEU A 83 -6.73 3.77 -11.12
C LEU A 83 -5.68 2.67 -11.27
N GLY A 84 -5.88 1.70 -12.17
CA GLY A 84 -4.89 0.65 -12.42
C GLY A 84 -3.56 1.22 -12.93
N ASP A 85 -3.65 2.16 -13.87
CA ASP A 85 -2.49 2.85 -14.45
C ASP A 85 -1.79 3.73 -13.39
N ALA A 86 -2.56 4.44 -12.56
CA ALA A 86 -2.02 5.21 -11.43
C ALA A 86 -1.25 4.31 -10.45
N LEU A 87 -1.79 3.12 -10.14
CA LEU A 87 -1.13 2.16 -9.27
C LEU A 87 0.14 1.58 -9.92
N ASP A 88 0.13 1.30 -11.23
CA ASP A 88 1.32 0.82 -11.94
C ASP A 88 2.46 1.87 -11.93
N VAL A 89 2.14 3.18 -11.99
CA VAL A 89 3.14 4.25 -11.81
C VAL A 89 3.68 4.26 -10.38
N LEU A 90 2.79 4.24 -9.39
CA LEU A 90 3.18 4.28 -7.98
C LEU A 90 4.04 3.06 -7.62
N ALA A 91 3.67 1.87 -8.10
CA ALA A 91 4.41 0.61 -7.94
C ALA A 91 5.87 0.70 -8.32
N ALA A 92 6.13 1.35 -9.45
CA ALA A 92 7.44 1.45 -10.07
C ALA A 92 8.21 2.69 -9.61
N MET A 93 7.57 3.58 -8.86
CA MET A 93 8.20 4.80 -8.37
C MET A 93 9.31 4.47 -7.35
N PRO A 94 10.54 4.98 -7.54
CA PRO A 94 11.61 4.82 -6.55
C PRO A 94 11.19 5.35 -5.18
N ALA A 95 11.56 4.64 -4.10
CA ALA A 95 11.13 4.97 -2.74
C ALA A 95 11.46 6.42 -2.32
N GLU A 96 12.61 6.94 -2.75
CA GLU A 96 13.02 8.34 -2.51
C GLU A 96 12.07 9.34 -3.19
N ALA A 97 11.73 9.09 -4.46
CA ALA A 97 10.80 9.92 -5.21
C ALA A 97 9.37 9.82 -4.63
N ALA A 98 8.95 8.62 -4.21
CA ALA A 98 7.65 8.40 -3.58
C ALA A 98 7.51 9.17 -2.26
N LEU A 99 8.54 9.13 -1.41
CA LEU A 99 8.55 9.88 -0.16
C LEU A 99 8.58 11.40 -0.38
N ALA A 100 9.40 11.87 -1.34
CA ALA A 100 9.40 13.26 -1.74
C ALA A 100 8.01 13.69 -2.25
N GLY A 101 7.36 12.82 -3.04
CA GLY A 101 6.05 13.11 -3.63
C GLY A 101 4.95 13.19 -2.58
N PHE A 102 4.99 12.31 -1.57
CA PHE A 102 4.12 12.38 -0.41
C PHE A 102 4.28 13.73 0.31
N ASN A 103 5.52 14.12 0.61
CA ASN A 103 5.81 15.39 1.28
C ASN A 103 5.34 16.60 0.47
N THR A 104 5.50 16.56 -0.86
CA THR A 104 5.00 17.59 -1.77
C THR A 104 3.47 17.68 -1.69
N LEU A 105 2.74 16.56 -1.76
CA LEU A 105 1.28 16.57 -1.63
C LEU A 105 0.80 17.10 -0.29
N VAL A 106 1.47 16.74 0.82
CA VAL A 106 1.15 17.27 2.15
C VAL A 106 1.36 18.78 2.18
N ALA A 107 2.52 19.27 1.73
CA ALA A 107 2.85 20.69 1.75
C ALA A 107 1.91 21.52 0.86
N SER A 108 1.54 21.00 -0.31
CA SER A 108 0.59 21.65 -1.23
C SER A 108 -0.84 21.63 -0.70
N SER A 109 -1.26 20.56 -0.02
CA SER A 109 -2.63 20.43 0.50
C SER A 109 -2.85 21.17 1.82
N PHE A 110 -1.78 21.36 2.61
CA PHE A 110 -1.83 21.95 3.94
C PHE A 110 -0.73 23.02 4.12
N PRO A 111 -0.78 24.14 3.37
CA PRO A 111 0.27 25.16 3.39
C PRO A 111 0.45 25.81 4.78
N ASP A 112 -0.59 25.83 5.60
CA ASP A 112 -0.56 26.37 6.96
C ASP A 112 -0.05 25.35 8.00
N GLY A 113 0.31 24.13 7.57
CA GLY A 113 0.77 23.04 8.44
C GLY A 113 -0.32 22.36 9.27
N ASN A 114 -1.58 22.77 9.14
CA ASN A 114 -2.71 22.12 9.79
C ASN A 114 -3.23 20.95 8.94
N VAL A 115 -2.60 19.78 9.13
CA VAL A 115 -2.88 18.56 8.37
C VAL A 115 -4.18 17.91 8.84
N ASP A 116 -5.21 17.98 7.99
CA ASP A 116 -6.47 17.25 8.16
C ASP A 116 -6.76 16.45 6.89
N ILE A 117 -6.18 15.26 6.84
CA ILE A 117 -6.26 14.32 5.71
C ILE A 117 -7.72 13.96 5.38
N ALA A 118 -8.63 14.01 6.37
CA ALA A 118 -10.05 13.75 6.14
C ALA A 118 -10.73 14.78 5.20
N ARG A 119 -10.11 15.94 4.97
CA ARG A 119 -10.60 16.98 4.04
C ARG A 119 -10.14 16.79 2.60
N LEU A 120 -9.25 15.84 2.35
CA LEU A 120 -8.75 15.58 1.00
C LEU A 120 -9.81 14.86 0.14
N GLY A 121 -9.72 15.08 -1.16
CA GLY A 121 -10.47 14.32 -2.15
C GLY A 121 -10.03 12.86 -2.20
N ASP A 122 -10.89 12.01 -2.73
CA ASP A 122 -10.69 10.56 -2.80
C ASP A 122 -9.41 10.18 -3.57
N ALA A 123 -9.18 10.80 -4.73
CA ALA A 123 -7.95 10.58 -5.52
C ALA A 123 -6.68 10.93 -4.74
N ALA A 124 -6.67 12.08 -4.04
CA ALA A 124 -5.53 12.50 -3.25
C ALA A 124 -5.21 11.53 -2.10
N LEU A 125 -6.24 11.01 -1.42
CA LEU A 125 -6.06 9.98 -0.38
C LEU A 125 -5.47 8.69 -0.94
N LEU A 126 -5.97 8.22 -2.09
CA LEU A 126 -5.51 7.00 -2.73
C LEU A 126 -4.05 7.13 -3.19
N VAL A 127 -3.69 8.27 -3.80
CA VAL A 127 -2.33 8.56 -4.25
C VAL A 127 -1.38 8.72 -3.07
N MET A 128 -1.77 9.42 -2.00
CA MET A 128 -0.96 9.50 -0.77
C MET A 128 -0.69 8.13 -0.17
N ALA A 129 -1.70 7.25 -0.11
CA ALA A 129 -1.51 5.89 0.37
C ALA A 129 -0.59 5.07 -0.54
N GLY A 130 -0.72 5.20 -1.87
CA GLY A 130 0.18 4.52 -2.79
C GLY A 130 1.62 5.01 -2.69
N LEU A 131 1.86 6.32 -2.55
CA LEU A 131 3.20 6.89 -2.34
C LEU A 131 3.86 6.38 -1.06
N LEU A 132 3.12 6.36 0.06
CA LEU A 132 3.60 5.80 1.31
C LEU A 132 3.96 4.32 1.15
N ALA A 133 3.13 3.55 0.45
CA ALA A 133 3.40 2.15 0.18
C ALA A 133 4.66 1.94 -0.67
N SER A 134 4.85 2.71 -1.74
CA SER A 134 6.05 2.68 -2.59
C SER A 134 7.31 3.12 -1.84
N ALA A 135 7.17 4.00 -0.85
CA ALA A 135 8.24 4.35 0.09
C ALA A 135 8.50 3.27 1.17
N GLY A 136 7.75 2.16 1.18
CA GLY A 136 7.85 1.08 2.16
C GLY A 136 7.09 1.34 3.47
N GLN A 137 6.34 2.43 3.58
CA GLN A 137 5.55 2.83 4.75
C GLN A 137 4.12 2.26 4.70
N ILE A 138 4.03 0.93 4.68
CA ILE A 138 2.76 0.20 4.48
C ILE A 138 1.75 0.48 5.61
N ASP A 139 2.21 0.57 6.86
CA ASP A 139 1.33 0.85 8.00
C ASP A 139 0.70 2.25 7.91
N ASP A 140 1.49 3.26 7.49
CA ASP A 140 1.01 4.62 7.29
C ASP A 140 0.04 4.71 6.10
N ALA A 141 0.33 3.99 5.02
CA ALA A 141 -0.54 3.89 3.86
C ALA A 141 -1.93 3.31 4.23
N LEU A 142 -1.96 2.27 5.06
CA LEU A 142 -3.21 1.69 5.56
C LEU A 142 -3.98 2.66 6.45
N ALA A 143 -3.28 3.44 7.30
CA ALA A 143 -3.90 4.44 8.15
C ALA A 143 -4.56 5.56 7.34
N VAL A 144 -3.91 6.04 6.28
CA VAL A 144 -4.49 7.03 5.34
C VAL A 144 -5.78 6.50 4.73
N LEU A 145 -5.78 5.25 4.24
CA LEU A 145 -6.98 4.62 3.66
C LEU A 145 -8.08 4.32 4.69
N GLY A 146 -7.73 4.20 5.97
CA GLY A 146 -8.69 4.04 7.07
C GLY A 146 -9.35 5.35 7.49
N THR A 147 -8.74 6.49 7.18
CA THR A 147 -9.21 7.81 7.62
C THR A 147 -10.52 8.18 6.92
N GLY A 148 -11.59 8.33 7.71
CA GLY A 148 -12.90 8.72 7.19
C GLY A 148 -13.61 7.66 6.35
N ALA A 149 -13.11 6.41 6.30
CA ALA A 149 -13.68 5.33 5.47
C ALA A 149 -15.20 5.13 5.68
N LYS A 150 -15.71 5.35 6.90
CA LYS A 150 -17.14 5.21 7.23
C LYS A 150 -18.06 6.25 6.59
N SER A 151 -17.53 7.39 6.17
CA SER A 151 -18.30 8.49 5.57
C SER A 151 -18.03 8.67 4.07
N ARG A 152 -17.22 7.79 3.48
CA ARG A 152 -16.79 7.88 2.08
C ARG A 152 -17.68 7.02 1.18
N PRO A 153 -17.84 7.40 -0.10
CA PRO A 153 -18.67 6.66 -1.04
C PRO A 153 -18.12 5.25 -1.31
N VAL A 154 -19.00 4.32 -1.69
CA VAL A 154 -18.64 2.92 -2.02
C VAL A 154 -17.54 2.84 -3.08
N GLU A 155 -17.52 3.79 -4.03
CA GLU A 155 -16.48 3.87 -5.05
C GLU A 155 -15.09 4.10 -4.44
N PHE A 156 -14.93 5.05 -3.52
CA PHE A 156 -13.68 5.27 -2.79
C PHE A 156 -13.23 4.01 -2.07
N LEU A 157 -14.16 3.35 -1.38
CA LEU A 157 -13.88 2.16 -0.58
C LEU A 157 -13.35 1.00 -1.44
N ALA A 158 -13.91 0.82 -2.64
CA ALA A 158 -13.44 -0.17 -3.59
C ALA A 158 -12.10 0.22 -4.24
N LYS A 159 -11.89 1.51 -4.55
CA LYS A 159 -10.60 2.02 -5.01
C LYS A 159 -9.50 1.86 -3.95
N ALA A 160 -9.79 2.18 -2.68
CA ALA A 160 -8.90 1.99 -1.54
C ALA A 160 -8.52 0.53 -1.35
N HIS A 161 -9.46 -0.39 -1.60
CA HIS A 161 -9.16 -1.80 -1.61
C HIS A 161 -8.19 -2.19 -2.74
N SER A 162 -8.31 -1.58 -3.92
CA SER A 162 -7.35 -1.75 -5.03
C SER A 162 -5.94 -1.30 -4.65
N VAL A 163 -5.81 -0.14 -4.00
CA VAL A 163 -4.52 0.32 -3.47
C VAL A 163 -3.96 -0.69 -2.46
N ARG A 164 -4.77 -1.24 -1.55
CA ARG A 164 -4.31 -2.28 -0.62
C ARG A 164 -3.83 -3.54 -1.34
N GLY A 165 -4.55 -3.98 -2.37
CA GLY A 165 -4.13 -5.10 -3.21
C GLY A 165 -2.74 -4.87 -3.81
N HIS A 166 -2.49 -3.65 -4.27
CA HIS A 166 -1.20 -3.20 -4.77
C HIS A 166 -0.08 -3.26 -3.71
N MET A 167 -0.32 -2.71 -2.51
CA MET A 167 0.64 -2.71 -1.40
C MET A 167 1.20 -4.09 -1.05
N PHE A 168 0.42 -5.14 -1.28
CA PHE A 168 0.78 -6.52 -0.94
C PHE A 168 1.18 -7.37 -2.16
N GLY A 169 1.41 -6.75 -3.33
CA GLY A 169 1.82 -7.44 -4.56
C GLY A 169 0.74 -8.33 -5.16
N ARG A 170 -0.54 -7.98 -4.98
CA ARG A 170 -1.71 -8.78 -5.41
C ARG A 170 -2.60 -8.03 -6.40
N ASP A 171 -1.98 -7.24 -7.26
CA ASP A 171 -2.65 -6.43 -8.29
C ASP A 171 -3.53 -7.25 -9.21
N ALA A 172 -3.10 -8.47 -9.60
CA ALA A 172 -3.88 -9.33 -10.49
C ALA A 172 -5.23 -9.75 -9.89
N THR A 173 -5.27 -10.11 -8.60
CA THR A 173 -6.49 -10.52 -7.89
C THR A 173 -7.45 -9.35 -7.72
N THR A 174 -6.91 -8.16 -7.47
CA THR A 174 -7.70 -6.96 -7.18
C THR A 174 -8.22 -6.30 -8.46
N ARG A 175 -7.43 -6.33 -9.53
CA ARG A 175 -7.83 -5.92 -10.90
C ARG A 175 -8.93 -6.81 -11.45
N ALA A 176 -8.87 -8.13 -11.22
CA ALA A 176 -9.94 -9.07 -11.58
C ALA A 176 -11.26 -8.78 -10.83
N LEU A 177 -11.17 -8.38 -9.56
CA LEU A 177 -12.31 -7.91 -8.77
C LEU A 177 -12.90 -6.61 -9.35
N TRP A 178 -12.06 -5.66 -9.77
CA TRP A 178 -12.51 -4.42 -10.42
C TRP A 178 -13.19 -4.64 -11.77
N THR A 179 -12.66 -5.54 -12.60
CA THR A 179 -13.29 -5.92 -13.87
C THR A 179 -14.68 -6.54 -13.65
N ALA A 180 -14.81 -7.43 -12.67
CA ALA A 180 -16.09 -8.00 -12.29
C ALA A 180 -17.10 -6.94 -11.75
N LEU A 181 -16.60 -5.83 -11.19
CA LEU A 181 -17.41 -4.73 -10.67
C LEU A 181 -17.94 -3.78 -11.74
N SER A 182 -17.13 -3.52 -12.76
CA SER A 182 -17.55 -2.73 -13.93
C SER A 182 -18.59 -3.45 -14.79
N GLU A 183 -18.63 -4.79 -14.72
CA GLU A 183 -19.50 -5.64 -15.56
C GLU A 183 -20.87 -5.94 -14.95
N GLY A 184 -21.11 -5.52 -13.70
CA GLY A 184 -22.45 -5.42 -13.10
C GLY A 184 -23.08 -6.75 -12.66
N GLY A 185 -23.14 -6.98 -11.35
CA GLY A 185 -24.08 -7.97 -10.79
C GLY A 185 -24.02 -8.17 -9.27
N THR A 186 -22.86 -8.07 -8.65
CA THR A 186 -22.68 -8.35 -7.22
C THR A 186 -21.81 -7.30 -6.54
N SER A 187 -22.25 -6.83 -5.37
CA SER A 187 -21.56 -5.79 -4.60
C SER A 187 -20.16 -6.27 -4.17
N PRO A 188 -19.09 -5.47 -4.36
CA PRO A 188 -17.75 -5.80 -3.85
C PRO A 188 -17.68 -5.80 -2.33
N LEU A 189 -18.72 -5.28 -1.71
CA LEU A 189 -18.87 -5.24 -0.26
C LEU A 189 -19.65 -6.45 0.24
N ASP A 190 -19.95 -7.46 -0.59
CA ASP A 190 -20.57 -8.69 -0.11
C ASP A 190 -19.52 -9.59 0.57
N PRO A 191 -19.53 -9.68 1.92
CA PRO A 191 -18.60 -10.50 2.67
C PRO A 191 -18.66 -11.98 2.26
N ARG A 192 -19.81 -12.45 1.75
CA ARG A 192 -20.02 -13.86 1.38
C ARG A 192 -19.19 -14.27 0.17
N LEU A 193 -18.90 -13.36 -0.75
CA LEU A 193 -18.08 -13.64 -1.93
C LEU A 193 -16.66 -14.03 -1.53
N TYR A 194 -16.06 -13.27 -0.61
CA TYR A 194 -14.70 -13.51 -0.12
C TYR A 194 -14.60 -14.79 0.70
N ARG A 195 -15.60 -15.08 1.53
CA ARG A 195 -15.67 -16.35 2.25
C ARG A 195 -15.80 -17.54 1.30
N HIS A 196 -16.69 -17.43 0.31
CA HIS A 196 -16.86 -18.47 -0.71
C HIS A 196 -15.58 -18.68 -1.55
N GLN A 197 -14.91 -17.60 -1.94
CA GLN A 197 -13.64 -17.65 -2.64
C GLN A 197 -12.54 -18.29 -1.77
N ALA A 198 -12.46 -17.92 -0.49
CA ALA A 198 -11.51 -18.50 0.45
C ALA A 198 -11.68 -20.02 0.56
N ARG A 199 -12.93 -20.49 0.72
CA ARG A 199 -13.26 -21.92 0.78
C ARG A 199 -12.87 -22.65 -0.51
N ARG A 200 -13.22 -22.10 -1.68
CA ARG A 200 -12.83 -22.68 -2.97
C ARG A 200 -11.32 -22.79 -3.15
N LEU A 201 -10.56 -21.79 -2.70
CA LEU A 201 -9.10 -21.80 -2.78
C LEU A 201 -8.50 -22.82 -1.80
N ALA A 202 -9.04 -22.90 -0.58
CA ALA A 202 -8.64 -23.90 0.40
C ALA A 202 -8.93 -25.33 -0.08
N ASP A 203 -10.10 -25.58 -0.68
CA ASP A 203 -10.47 -26.87 -1.29
C ASP A 203 -9.52 -27.26 -2.44
N ALA A 204 -8.99 -26.27 -3.15
CA ALA A 204 -8.00 -26.45 -4.21
C ALA A 204 -6.55 -26.56 -3.68
N GLY A 205 -6.33 -26.45 -2.37
CA GLY A 205 -5.01 -26.49 -1.72
C GLY A 205 -4.26 -25.15 -1.74
N ASP A 206 -4.84 -24.07 -2.26
CA ASP A 206 -4.27 -22.73 -2.24
C ASP A 206 -4.61 -21.99 -0.93
N LEU A 207 -3.92 -22.35 0.14
CA LEU A 207 -4.10 -21.75 1.46
C LEU A 207 -3.64 -20.29 1.53
N ALA A 208 -2.69 -19.88 0.67
CA ALA A 208 -2.18 -18.51 0.61
C ALA A 208 -3.21 -17.56 -0.02
N GLY A 209 -3.88 -18.02 -1.07
CA GLY A 209 -5.00 -17.32 -1.69
C GLY A 209 -6.22 -17.31 -0.77
N ALA A 210 -6.48 -18.41 -0.07
CA ALA A 210 -7.60 -18.50 0.86
C ALA A 210 -7.49 -17.52 2.04
N LEU A 211 -6.33 -17.49 2.71
CA LEU A 211 -6.05 -16.55 3.81
C LEU A 211 -6.22 -15.09 3.35
N ASP A 212 -5.78 -14.79 2.14
CA ASP A 212 -5.86 -13.45 1.58
C ASP A 212 -7.26 -13.01 1.19
N ALA A 213 -8.08 -13.92 0.66
CA ALA A 213 -9.50 -13.66 0.44
C ALA A 213 -10.20 -13.33 1.77
N LEU A 214 -9.87 -14.06 2.84
CA LEU A 214 -10.39 -13.75 4.17
C LEU A 214 -9.90 -12.41 4.73
N LEU A 215 -8.60 -12.12 4.62
CA LEU A 215 -8.03 -10.83 5.02
C LEU A 215 -8.69 -9.66 4.29
N THR A 216 -8.90 -9.86 2.99
CA THR A 216 -9.58 -8.91 2.14
C THR A 216 -11.01 -8.66 2.62
N GLY A 217 -11.78 -9.72 2.83
CA GLY A 217 -13.16 -9.61 3.30
C GLY A 217 -13.27 -9.01 4.71
N ALA A 218 -12.35 -9.34 5.62
CA ALA A 218 -12.29 -8.76 6.96
C ALA A 218 -11.99 -7.25 6.93
N CYS A 219 -11.20 -6.80 5.96
CA CYS A 219 -10.87 -5.40 5.76
C CYS A 219 -11.95 -4.61 4.96
N LEU A 220 -13.12 -5.22 4.66
CA LEU A 220 -14.25 -4.51 4.06
C LEU A 220 -14.82 -3.43 5.01
N PRO A 221 -15.20 -2.25 4.50
CA PRO A 221 -15.78 -1.16 5.28
C PRO A 221 -17.29 -1.32 5.54
N ILE A 222 -17.68 -2.49 6.01
CA ILE A 222 -19.05 -2.83 6.43
C ILE A 222 -19.09 -3.10 7.94
N GLU A 223 -20.28 -3.14 8.53
CA GLU A 223 -20.41 -3.38 9.97
C GLU A 223 -19.85 -4.76 10.34
N ALA A 224 -19.31 -4.90 11.55
CA ALA A 224 -18.78 -6.18 12.01
C ALA A 224 -19.86 -7.28 12.03
N ALA A 225 -21.12 -6.91 12.26
CA ALA A 225 -22.25 -7.83 12.21
C ALA A 225 -22.49 -8.41 10.80
N ASP A 226 -22.13 -7.68 9.74
CA ASP A 226 -22.26 -8.16 8.37
C ASP A 226 -21.14 -9.13 7.99
N LYS A 227 -20.03 -9.14 8.75
CA LYS A 227 -18.86 -10.02 8.54
C LYS A 227 -18.98 -11.35 9.28
N ASP A 228 -20.21 -11.75 9.61
CA ASP A 228 -20.51 -13.00 10.31
C ASP A 228 -19.87 -14.22 9.63
N GLY A 229 -19.29 -15.11 10.44
CA GLY A 229 -18.64 -16.34 10.02
C GLY A 229 -17.24 -16.19 9.41
N PHE A 230 -16.68 -14.98 9.32
CA PHE A 230 -15.25 -14.83 8.97
C PHE A 230 -14.36 -15.46 10.03
N GLY A 231 -14.72 -15.37 11.32
CA GLY A 231 -13.94 -15.96 12.41
C GLY A 231 -13.79 -17.47 12.26
N ASP A 232 -14.87 -18.17 11.89
CA ASP A 232 -14.83 -19.62 11.63
C ASP A 232 -13.86 -19.98 10.49
N ASP A 233 -13.96 -19.28 9.36
CA ASP A 233 -13.11 -19.56 8.20
C ASP A 233 -11.63 -19.24 8.50
N PHE A 234 -11.37 -18.16 9.26
CA PHE A 234 -10.03 -17.81 9.76
C PHE A 234 -9.47 -18.87 10.72
N ALA A 235 -10.29 -19.33 11.66
CA ALA A 235 -9.92 -20.38 12.60
C ALA A 235 -9.50 -21.66 11.86
N VAL A 236 -10.28 -22.10 10.88
CA VAL A 236 -9.99 -23.30 10.08
C VAL A 236 -8.70 -23.14 9.30
N ILE A 237 -8.54 -22.05 8.53
CA ILE A 237 -7.34 -21.84 7.71
C ILE A 237 -6.09 -21.69 8.56
N ALA A 238 -6.16 -20.96 9.68
CA ALA A 238 -5.03 -20.81 10.59
C ALA A 238 -4.64 -22.13 11.26
N ALA A 239 -5.62 -22.95 11.68
CA ALA A 239 -5.34 -24.28 12.23
C ALA A 239 -4.67 -25.20 11.20
N VAL A 240 -5.11 -25.17 9.93
CA VAL A 240 -4.45 -25.94 8.86
C VAL A 240 -3.03 -25.44 8.65
N LEU A 241 -2.81 -24.13 8.49
CA LEU A 241 -1.48 -23.54 8.28
C LEU A 241 -0.50 -23.90 9.40
N HIS A 242 -0.93 -23.79 10.65
CA HIS A 242 -0.12 -24.19 11.80
C HIS A 242 0.25 -25.67 11.76
N ALA A 243 -0.72 -26.54 11.47
CA ALA A 243 -0.50 -27.98 11.43
C ALA A 243 0.47 -28.44 10.32
N ILE A 244 0.53 -27.70 9.21
CA ILE A 244 1.49 -27.96 8.14
C ILE A 244 2.83 -27.20 8.31
N GLY A 245 3.02 -26.52 9.46
CA GLY A 245 4.26 -25.84 9.82
C GLY A 245 4.48 -24.48 9.16
N HIS A 246 3.42 -23.87 8.60
CA HIS A 246 3.43 -22.55 7.96
C HIS A 246 3.06 -21.42 8.94
N ASP A 247 3.66 -21.47 10.14
CA ASP A 247 3.47 -20.47 11.19
C ASP A 247 4.02 -19.09 10.82
N ASP A 248 4.95 -19.05 9.88
CA ASP A 248 5.47 -17.81 9.29
C ASP A 248 4.36 -16.99 8.66
N TRP A 249 3.34 -17.61 8.05
CA TRP A 249 2.22 -16.90 7.43
C TRP A 249 1.25 -16.29 8.45
N LEU A 250 1.15 -16.90 9.64
CA LEU A 250 0.38 -16.36 10.76
C LEU A 250 1.19 -15.32 11.55
N GLY A 251 2.49 -15.54 11.67
CA GLY A 251 3.41 -14.75 12.49
C GLY A 251 3.92 -13.47 11.83
N GLN A 252 4.13 -13.46 10.51
CA GLN A 252 4.85 -12.38 9.80
C GLN A 252 3.93 -11.44 9.00
N THR A 253 2.65 -11.76 8.83
CA THR A 253 1.79 -10.89 8.03
C THR A 253 1.29 -9.73 8.89
N ALA A 254 2.01 -8.60 8.89
CA ALA A 254 1.57 -7.34 9.54
C ALA A 254 0.11 -7.01 9.17
N ARG A 255 -0.28 -7.31 7.92
CA ARG A 255 -1.65 -7.23 7.40
C ARG A 255 -2.67 -8.05 8.19
N LEU A 256 -2.32 -9.26 8.62
CA LEU A 256 -3.20 -10.15 9.38
C LEU A 256 -3.46 -9.61 10.78
N ARG A 257 -2.40 -9.15 11.45
CA ARG A 257 -2.55 -8.45 12.74
C ARG A 257 -3.37 -7.18 12.58
N PHE A 258 -3.13 -6.39 11.52
CA PHE A 258 -3.87 -5.16 11.27
C PHE A 258 -5.35 -5.38 10.96
N CYS A 259 -5.69 -6.25 9.99
CA CYS A 259 -7.10 -6.49 9.62
C CYS A 259 -7.89 -7.08 10.81
N LEU A 260 -7.27 -7.96 11.62
CA LEU A 260 -7.93 -8.54 12.79
C LEU A 260 -8.01 -7.56 13.97
N ALA A 261 -7.00 -6.71 14.18
CA ALA A 261 -7.06 -5.66 15.21
C ALA A 261 -8.06 -4.55 14.86
N ALA A 262 -8.29 -4.28 13.57
CA ALA A 262 -9.34 -3.38 13.10
C ALA A 262 -10.75 -3.99 13.22
N CYS A 263 -10.86 -5.31 13.41
CA CYS A 263 -12.12 -6.05 13.53
C CYS A 263 -12.01 -7.11 14.65
N PRO A 264 -11.89 -6.70 15.94
CA PRO A 264 -11.62 -7.62 17.04
C PRO A 264 -12.72 -8.66 17.25
N ALA A 265 -13.94 -8.38 16.78
CA ALA A 265 -15.05 -9.35 16.78
C ALA A 265 -14.72 -10.61 15.97
N ILE A 266 -14.02 -10.49 14.83
CA ILE A 266 -13.62 -11.64 14.00
C ILE A 266 -12.56 -12.48 14.72
N ALA A 267 -11.60 -11.83 15.39
CA ALA A 267 -10.59 -12.53 16.18
C ALA A 267 -11.21 -13.23 17.42
N ALA A 268 -12.20 -12.60 18.06
CA ALA A 268 -12.95 -13.21 19.16
C ALA A 268 -13.79 -14.41 18.68
N GLU A 269 -14.46 -14.28 17.54
CA GLU A 269 -15.20 -15.37 16.89
C GLU A 269 -14.27 -16.54 16.54
N ALA A 270 -13.11 -16.28 15.92
CA ALA A 270 -12.10 -17.31 15.63
C ALA A 270 -11.59 -18.00 16.90
N THR A 271 -11.36 -17.23 17.97
CA THR A 271 -10.96 -17.78 19.28
C THR A 271 -12.04 -18.71 19.85
N ALA A 272 -13.31 -18.33 19.72
CA ALA A 272 -14.45 -19.13 20.16
C ALA A 272 -14.64 -20.39 19.31
N ALA A 273 -14.48 -20.29 17.99
CA ALA A 273 -14.53 -21.41 17.05
C ALA A 273 -13.47 -22.48 17.37
N LEU A 274 -12.23 -22.05 17.65
CA LEU A 274 -11.14 -22.95 18.07
C LEU A 274 -11.39 -23.54 19.46
N GLY A 275 -12.03 -22.80 20.37
CA GLY A 275 -12.39 -23.29 21.71
C GLY A 275 -13.52 -24.34 21.69
N ASN A 276 -14.43 -24.24 20.72
CA ASN A 276 -15.52 -25.19 20.51
C ASN A 276 -15.17 -26.26 19.47
N TRP A 277 -13.89 -26.37 19.08
CA TRP A 277 -13.47 -27.28 18.02
C TRP A 277 -13.84 -28.72 18.39
N PRO A 278 -14.57 -29.44 17.50
CA PRO A 278 -15.04 -30.78 17.82
C PRO A 278 -13.85 -31.71 18.07
N THR A 279 -13.85 -32.36 19.23
CA THR A 279 -12.90 -33.42 19.56
C THR A 279 -13.45 -34.74 19.03
N GLY A 280 -12.68 -35.43 18.17
CA GLY A 280 -13.04 -36.71 17.55
C GLY A 280 -13.07 -36.73 16.01
N GLY A 281 -12.51 -37.78 15.41
CA GLY A 281 -12.64 -38.11 13.98
C GLY A 281 -11.42 -37.71 13.12
N ALA A 282 -11.62 -37.36 11.83
CA ALA A 282 -10.53 -36.88 10.96
C ALA A 282 -9.85 -35.59 11.50
N PHE A 283 -10.52 -34.90 12.42
CA PHE A 283 -10.02 -33.72 13.12
C PHE A 283 -9.10 -34.06 14.31
N ASP A 284 -9.02 -35.33 14.75
CA ASP A 284 -8.02 -35.79 15.73
C ASP A 284 -6.59 -35.74 15.19
N LEU A 285 -6.42 -35.60 13.87
CA LEU A 285 -5.12 -35.37 13.24
C LEU A 285 -4.46 -34.07 13.71
N TYR A 286 -5.26 -33.11 14.18
CA TYR A 286 -4.77 -31.81 14.66
C TYR A 286 -4.61 -31.80 16.19
N GLY A 287 -5.43 -32.53 16.93
CA GLY A 287 -5.29 -32.67 18.39
C GLY A 287 -5.35 -31.34 19.19
N PRO A 288 -5.49 -31.41 20.52
CA PRO A 288 -5.55 -30.21 21.36
C PRO A 288 -4.26 -29.38 21.35
N GLY A 289 -3.12 -30.04 21.11
CA GLY A 289 -1.78 -29.44 21.14
C GLY A 289 -1.47 -28.51 19.96
N LEU A 290 -2.09 -28.71 18.79
CA LEU A 290 -1.92 -27.82 17.62
C LEU A 290 -2.95 -26.67 17.61
N ILE A 291 -4.11 -26.84 18.27
CA ILE A 291 -5.16 -25.81 18.27
C ILE A 291 -4.87 -24.71 19.30
N ALA A 292 -4.34 -25.08 20.47
CA ALA A 292 -4.11 -24.13 21.57
C ALA A 292 -3.17 -22.96 21.20
N PRO A 293 -2.05 -23.15 20.47
CA PRO A 293 -1.20 -22.03 20.04
C PRO A 293 -1.93 -21.03 19.13
N VAL A 294 -2.72 -21.53 18.17
CA VAL A 294 -3.50 -20.70 17.24
C VAL A 294 -4.60 -19.94 17.98
N GLN A 295 -5.28 -20.62 18.91
CA GLN A 295 -6.31 -19.99 19.75
C GLN A 295 -5.73 -18.86 20.61
N GLN A 296 -4.58 -19.10 21.25
CA GLN A 296 -3.89 -18.09 22.05
C GLN A 296 -3.46 -16.89 21.19
N TRP A 297 -3.04 -17.13 19.95
CA TRP A 297 -2.66 -16.09 19.01
C TRP A 297 -3.85 -15.20 18.63
N PHE A 298 -5.01 -15.76 18.29
CA PHE A 298 -6.23 -14.97 18.05
C PHE A 298 -6.70 -14.21 19.30
N ALA A 299 -6.65 -14.84 20.47
CA ALA A 299 -7.01 -14.20 21.73
C ALA A 299 -6.11 -12.99 22.04
N ALA A 300 -4.81 -13.11 21.78
CA ALA A 300 -3.87 -12.00 21.93
C ALA A 300 -4.17 -10.84 20.98
N ILE A 301 -4.57 -11.13 19.72
CA ILE A 301 -4.96 -10.10 18.75
C ILE A 301 -6.27 -9.41 19.13
N ALA A 302 -7.27 -10.17 19.60
CA ALA A 302 -8.56 -9.61 20.02
C ALA A 302 -8.43 -8.63 21.19
N LEU A 303 -7.41 -8.82 22.04
CA LEU A 303 -7.09 -7.96 23.19
C LEU A 303 -6.06 -6.87 22.87
N ALA A 304 -5.37 -6.98 21.73
CA ALA A 304 -4.41 -5.98 21.32
C ALA A 304 -5.18 -4.70 20.93
N PRO A 305 -4.81 -3.53 21.49
CA PRO A 305 -5.31 -2.29 20.91
C PRO A 305 -4.90 -2.26 19.43
N PRO A 306 -5.75 -1.74 18.52
CA PRO A 306 -5.32 -1.48 17.16
C PRO A 306 -4.01 -0.70 17.22
N PRO A 307 -3.00 -1.04 16.38
CA PRO A 307 -1.67 -0.47 16.50
C PRO A 307 -1.78 1.04 16.69
N ALA A 308 -1.39 1.49 17.89
CA ALA A 308 -1.52 2.88 18.25
C ALA A 308 -0.53 3.65 17.40
N TYR A 309 -1.03 4.53 16.55
CA TYR A 309 -0.19 5.59 16.03
C TYR A 309 0.39 6.34 17.25
N PRO A 310 1.72 6.58 17.34
CA PRO A 310 2.26 7.43 18.38
C PRO A 310 1.82 8.87 18.10
N LEU A 311 0.59 9.20 18.49
CA LEU A 311 0.08 10.56 18.46
C LEU A 311 0.71 11.31 19.63
N ARG A 312 1.78 12.07 19.38
CA ARG A 312 2.26 13.04 20.36
C ARG A 312 1.37 14.28 20.27
N HIS A 313 0.51 14.49 21.26
CA HIS A 313 -0.44 15.62 21.34
C HIS A 313 -1.49 15.68 20.22
N GLY A 314 -1.93 14.53 19.70
CA GLY A 314 -3.03 14.49 18.70
C GLY A 314 -2.61 14.89 17.29
N LYS A 315 -1.31 14.79 16.96
CA LYS A 315 -0.79 14.97 15.59
C LYS A 315 -0.05 13.72 15.13
N PRO A 316 -0.12 13.37 13.83
CA PRO A 316 0.75 12.36 13.27
C PRO A 316 2.22 12.82 13.36
N HIS A 317 3.12 11.91 13.72
CA HIS A 317 4.55 12.12 13.94
C HIS A 317 5.27 11.04 13.14
N VAL A 318 5.97 11.46 12.09
CA VAL A 318 6.92 10.62 11.37
C VAL A 318 8.28 10.86 12.01
N ASP A 319 8.85 9.84 12.64
CA ASP A 319 10.25 9.87 13.07
C ASP A 319 11.13 9.71 11.82
N VAL A 320 11.73 10.82 11.40
CA VAL A 320 12.78 10.80 10.36
C VAL A 320 14.04 10.22 11.00
N VAL A 321 14.48 9.04 10.55
CA VAL A 321 15.79 8.47 10.85
C VAL A 321 16.73 8.74 9.68
#